data_AF-A0A1S6EYQ0-F1
#
_entry.id   AF-A0A1S6EYQ0-F1
#
_cell.length_a   1.000
_cell.length_b   1.000
_cell.length_c   1.000
_cell.angle_alpha   90.00
_cell.angle_beta   90.00
_cell.angle_gamma   90.00
#
_symmetry.space_group_name_H-M   'P 1'
#
loop_
_entity.id
_entity.type
_entity.pdbx_description
1 polymer ?
#
loop_
_entity_poly.entity_id
_entity_poly.type
_entity_poly.pdbx_seq_one_letter_code
_entity_poly.pdbx_strand_id
1 'polypeptide(L)' 'MMTDAERIDALLDMVDPERMPNVSRGAELAVLGLALAKAKGGYQPTNAGWVLIGNRGRAFQPKA' A
#
# COMPACT_ATOMS: atom_id res chain seq x y z
N MET A 1 -6.77 14.74 -2.28
CA MET A 1 -6.19 13.60 -3.01
C MET A 1 -5.16 12.94 -2.11
N MET A 2 -5.09 11.61 -2.06
CA MET A 2 -4.03 10.92 -1.31
C MET A 2 -2.67 11.15 -1.97
N THR A 3 -1.69 11.57 -1.18
CA THR A 3 -0.27 11.63 -1.54
C THR A 3 0.34 10.24 -1.63
N ASP A 4 1.52 10.11 -2.25
CA ASP A 4 2.22 8.83 -2.33
C ASP A 4 2.63 8.30 -0.95
N ALA A 5 3.01 9.17 -0.01
CA ALA A 5 3.28 8.79 1.37
C ALA A 5 2.04 8.18 2.03
N GLU A 6 0.87 8.82 1.88
CA GLU A 6 -0.39 8.33 2.42
C GLU A 6 -0.86 7.02 1.77
N ARG A 7 -0.57 6.83 0.48
CA ARG A 7 -0.84 5.56 -0.23
C ARG A 7 0.06 4.45 0.30
N ILE A 8 1.35 4.72 0.48
CA ILE A 8 2.32 3.76 1.01
C ILE A 8 1.92 3.37 2.43
N ASP A 9 1.62 4.33 3.31
CA ASP A 9 1.19 4.04 4.68
C ASP A 9 -0.09 3.20 4.71
N ALA A 10 -1.09 3.53 3.88
CA ALA A 10 -2.32 2.77 3.81
C ALA A 10 -2.12 1.34 3.26
N LEU A 11 -1.17 1.15 2.34
CA LEU A 11 -0.80 -0.17 1.84
C LEU A 11 -0.04 -0.99 2.90
N LEU A 12 0.82 -0.34 3.69
CA LEU A 12 1.55 -0.94 4.80
C LEU A 12 0.61 -1.38 5.94
N ASP A 13 -0.37 -0.55 6.31
CA ASP A 13 -1.42 -0.90 7.29
C ASP A 13 -2.24 -2.13 6.87
N MET A 14 -2.24 -2.47 5.58
CA MET A 14 -3.00 -3.58 5.02
C MET A 14 -2.26 -4.93 5.10
N VAL A 15 -0.93 -4.90 5.20
CA VAL A 15 -0.06 -6.08 5.10
C VAL A 15 0.78 -6.33 6.34
N ASP A 16 0.94 -5.32 7.19
CA ASP A 16 1.65 -5.39 8.46
C ASP A 16 0.64 -5.45 9.62
N PRO A 17 0.45 -6.63 10.25
CA PRO A 17 -0.50 -6.78 11.36
C PRO A 17 -0.05 -6.06 12.64
N GLU A 18 1.22 -5.67 12.76
CA GLU A 18 1.73 -4.89 13.90
C GLU A 18 1.42 -3.40 13.75
N ARG A 19 1.03 -2.93 12.55
CA ARG A 19 0.55 -1.57 12.34
C ARG A 19 -0.89 -1.44 12.82
N MET A 20 -1.15 -0.40 13.61
CA MET A 20 -2.52 0.00 13.93
C MET A 20 -3.15 0.62 12.68
N PRO A 21 -4.19 0.02 12.08
CA PRO A 21 -4.82 0.57 10.90
C PRO A 21 -5.47 1.90 11.25
N ASN A 22 -5.01 2.99 10.62
CA ASN A 22 -5.49 4.32 11.00
C ASN A 22 -6.94 4.55 10.54
N VAL A 23 -7.30 4.09 9.32
CA VAL A 23 -8.67 4.00 8.78
C VAL A 23 -8.61 3.03 7.58
N SER A 24 -9.65 2.21 7.33
CA SER A 24 -9.69 1.33 6.14
C SER A 24 -9.78 2.14 4.85
N ARG A 25 -8.63 2.47 4.25
CA ARG A 25 -8.46 3.20 2.98
C ARG A 25 -8.48 2.29 1.75
N GLY A 26 -8.87 1.02 1.93
CA GLY A 26 -8.80 0.02 0.86
C GLY A 26 -9.68 0.33 -0.35
N ALA A 27 -10.84 0.96 -0.16
CA ALA A 27 -11.71 1.38 -1.26
C ALA A 27 -11.03 2.46 -2.13
N GLU A 28 -10.37 3.44 -1.52
CA GLU A 28 -9.64 4.50 -2.22
C GLU A 28 -8.45 3.90 -2.99
N LEU A 29 -7.70 2.98 -2.38
CA LEU A 29 -6.60 2.28 -3.03
C LEU A 29 -7.08 1.38 -4.19
N ALA A 30 -8.29 0.83 -4.12
CA ALA A 30 -8.88 0.06 -5.21
C ALA A 30 -9.23 0.93 -6.42
N VAL A 31 -9.75 2.15 -6.21
CA VAL A 31 -9.96 3.13 -7.28
C VAL A 31 -8.65 3.49 -7.98
N LEU A 32 -7.55 3.55 -7.23
CA LEU A 32 -6.20 3.80 -7.76
C LEU A 32 -5.54 2.57 -8.40
N GLY A 33 -6.18 1.41 -8.39
CA GLY A 33 -5.60 0.15 -8.90
C GLY A 33 -4.46 -0.41 -8.03
N LEU A 34 -4.29 0.10 -6.81
CA LEU A 34 -3.23 -0.29 -5.87
C LEU A 34 -3.66 -1.41 -4.92
N ALA A 35 -4.96 -1.61 -4.73
CA ALA A 35 -5.52 -2.68 -3.92
C ALA A 35 -6.70 -3.37 -4.59
N LEU A 36 -7.06 -4.55 -4.11
CA LEU A 36 -8.24 -5.30 -4.55
C LEU A 36 -8.98 -5.89 -3.35
N ALA A 37 -10.31 -5.96 -3.45
CA ALA A 37 -11.16 -6.49 -2.39
C ALA A 37 -10.97 -8.01 -2.27
N LYS A 38 -10.89 -8.51 -1.03
CA LYS A 38 -10.83 -9.95 -0.74
C LYS A 38 -12.24 -10.53 -0.62
N ALA A 39 -12.40 -11.80 -1.00
CA ALA A 39 -13.68 -12.50 -0.94
C ALA A 39 -14.28 -12.59 0.48
N LYS A 40 -13.45 -12.58 1.53
CA LYS A 40 -13.86 -12.64 2.94
C LYS A 40 -13.87 -11.28 3.64
N GLY A 41 -13.88 -10.19 2.86
CA GLY A 41 -13.82 -8.82 3.38
C GLY A 41 -12.40 -8.29 3.54
N GLY A 42 -12.29 -6.96 3.54
CA GLY A 42 -11.01 -6.24 3.53
C GLY A 42 -10.36 -6.20 2.14
N TYR A 43 -9.12 -5.76 2.10
CA TYR A 43 -8.37 -5.50 0.87
C TYR A 43 -6.99 -6.17 0.94
N GLN A 44 -6.34 -6.30 -0.21
CA GLN A 44 -4.93 -6.66 -0.35
C GLN A 44 -4.28 -5.85 -1.49
N PRO A 45 -2.97 -5.59 -1.45
CA PRO A 45 -2.30 -4.89 -2.54
C PRO A 45 -2.34 -5.66 -3.87
N THR A 46 -2.44 -4.93 -4.97
CA THR A 46 -2.11 -5.46 -6.31
C THR A 46 -0.60 -5.52 -6.50
N ASN A 47 -0.13 -6.05 -7.63
CA ASN A 47 1.28 -5.95 -8.02
C ASN A 47 1.79 -4.51 -8.03
N ALA A 48 0.97 -3.55 -8.48
CA ALA A 48 1.31 -2.13 -8.46
C ALA A 48 1.44 -1.59 -7.03
N GLY A 49 0.55 -2.00 -6.12
CA GLY A 49 0.66 -1.68 -4.69
C GLY A 49 1.95 -2.20 -4.06
N TRP A 50 2.33 -3.45 -4.35
CA TRP A 50 3.60 -4.03 -3.88
C TRP A 50 4.82 -3.30 -4.42
N VAL A 51 4.81 -2.91 -5.70
CA VAL A 51 5.89 -2.11 -6.30
C VAL A 51 6.02 -0.75 -5.62
N LEU A 52 4.90 -0.08 -5.32
CA LEU A 52 4.91 1.21 -4.64
C LEU A 52 5.51 1.10 -3.23
N ILE A 53 5.13 0.09 -2.45
CA ILE A 53 5.74 -0.23 -1.16
C ILE A 53 7.26 -0.44 -1.33
N GLY A 54 7.65 -1.29 -2.28
CA GLY A 54 9.06 -1.64 -2.51
C GLY A 54 9.93 -0.44 -2.94
N ASN A 55 9.38 0.47 -3.76
CA ASN A 55 10.08 1.69 -4.17
C ASN A 55 10.46 2.58 -2.99
N ARG A 56 9.64 2.62 -1.93
CA ARG A 56 9.94 3.38 -0.71
C ARG A 56 11.15 2.83 0.05
N GLY A 57 11.35 1.51 0.03
CA GLY A 57 12.45 0.81 0.71
C GLY A 57 13.72 0.69 -0.14
N ARG A 58 13.61 0.74 -1.47
CA ARG A 58 14.74 0.80 -2.41
C ARG A 58 15.36 2.21 -2.44
N ALA A 59 15.88 2.66 -1.30
CA ALA A 59 16.78 3.81 -1.31
C ALA A 59 17.95 3.51 -2.28
N PHE A 60 18.23 4.49 -3.14
CA PHE A 60 19.18 4.42 -4.23
C PHE A 60 20.56 3.88 -3.78
N GLN A 61 21.08 2.86 -4.47
CA GLN A 61 22.48 2.45 -4.36
C GLN A 61 23.27 3.09 -5.51
N PRO A 62 24.05 4.16 -5.27
CA PRO A 62 25.04 4.57 -6.24
C PRO A 62 26.08 3.45 -6.35
N LYS A 63 26.22 2.86 -7.55
CA LYS A 63 27.41 2.07 -7.86
C LYS A 63 28.62 3.02 -7.76
N ALA A 64 29.52 2.74 -6.82
CA ALA A 64 30.86 3.31 -6.78
C ALA A 64 31.71 2.77 -7.94
#